data_AF-A0A5D0U803-F1
#
_entry.id   AF-A0A5D0U803-F1
#
_cell.length_a   1.000
_cell.length_b   1.000
_cell.length_c   1.000
_cell.angle_alpha   90.00
_cell.angle_beta   90.00
_cell.angle_gamma   90.00
#
_symmetry.space_group_name_H-M   'P 1'
#
loop_
_entity.id
_entity.type
_entity.pdbx_description
1 polymer ?
#
loop_
_entity_poly.entity_id
_entity_poly.type
_entity_poly.pdbx_seq_one_letter_code
_entity_poly.pdbx_strand_id
1 'polypeptide(L)'
;MLRELVAASHLMSMEQLPDAVAFHAADAGLHGTLIYIVDLQQTVLRLLTGVGPDAGREPGPETPEFKVEGTLAGRAFQTVRPVTGQAFDDGTCQYWLPILDGAERIGVLRVTIPADDDRAKDDAEYLAGLVALMIVSKGPYSDSLSRLVRTREMTVSAEMQWRLLPPLTFANDQVVIGAALEPAYKLGGDTFDYALAGNTAHLAIFDAMGHDTTAGLTSNLAIAACRNSRLHGAGLVETGQAIEAVLAEQDGHGRFVTAVLAELDLRSGFFSWISHGHPPPVVVRDGRWVTTLECRPGAPLGTELGDTPELCSEQLEPGDRVILYSDGIVEARDPHKKEFGLDRFVDFIIKREADGLPVPETLRRLIHSILQHHSGRLDDDATVLLVEWHGPFGDGTRDRLQQT
;
A
#
# COMPACT_ATOMS: atom_id res chain seq x y z
N MET A 1 28.69 -3.07 14.24
CA MET A 1 27.33 -2.60 13.86
C MET A 1 26.40 -3.72 13.36
N LEU A 2 26.20 -3.94 12.05
CA LEU A 2 24.99 -4.66 11.56
C LEU A 2 24.85 -6.08 12.12
N ARG A 3 25.95 -6.81 12.23
CA ARG A 3 25.96 -8.18 12.80
C ARG A 3 25.48 -8.22 14.26
N GLU A 4 25.90 -7.27 15.07
CA GLU A 4 25.55 -7.22 16.49
C GLU A 4 24.10 -6.75 16.67
N LEU A 5 23.69 -5.77 15.87
CA LEU A 5 22.31 -5.31 15.85
C LEU A 5 21.35 -6.45 15.43
N VAL A 6 21.71 -7.23 14.40
CA VAL A 6 20.96 -8.44 14.01
C VAL A 6 20.89 -9.44 15.17
N ALA A 7 22.03 -9.72 15.84
CA ALA A 7 22.06 -10.64 16.97
C ALA A 7 21.17 -10.17 18.13
N ALA A 8 21.20 -8.87 18.45
CA ALA A 8 20.35 -8.26 19.47
C ALA A 8 18.86 -8.28 19.09
N SER A 9 18.54 -8.17 17.80
CA SER A 9 17.17 -8.04 17.29
C SER A 9 16.25 -9.22 17.61
N HIS A 10 16.82 -10.39 17.89
CA HIS A 10 16.08 -11.63 18.17
C HIS A 10 15.31 -11.60 19.50
N LEU A 11 15.77 -10.81 20.48
CA LEU A 11 15.16 -10.71 21.82
C LEU A 11 14.68 -9.30 22.15
N MET A 12 14.54 -8.46 21.11
CA MET A 12 14.24 -7.05 21.23
C MET A 12 12.74 -6.78 21.01
N SER A 13 12.14 -5.93 21.84
CA SER A 13 10.78 -5.42 21.59
C SER A 13 10.79 -4.19 20.66
N MET A 14 9.61 -3.71 20.25
CA MET A 14 9.52 -2.47 19.47
C MET A 14 10.07 -1.25 20.26
N GLU A 15 9.85 -1.24 21.57
CA GLU A 15 10.27 -0.18 22.48
C GLU A 15 11.80 -0.11 22.62
N GLN A 16 12.49 -1.24 22.50
CA GLN A 16 13.96 -1.32 22.59
C GLN A 16 14.66 -1.01 21.26
N LEU A 17 13.93 -1.01 20.15
CA LEU A 17 14.46 -0.80 18.81
C LEU A 17 15.22 0.52 18.65
N PRO A 18 14.65 1.71 18.98
CA PRO A 18 15.33 2.97 18.72
C PRO A 18 16.67 3.09 19.46
N ASP A 19 16.71 2.70 20.74
CA ASP A 19 17.94 2.74 21.55
C ASP A 19 19.00 1.76 21.04
N ALA A 20 18.60 0.53 20.68
CA ALA A 20 19.54 -0.46 20.17
C ALA A 20 20.12 -0.06 18.81
N VAL A 21 19.28 0.51 17.93
CA VAL A 21 19.72 1.05 16.64
C VAL A 21 20.69 2.20 16.85
N ALA A 22 20.35 3.18 17.70
CA ALA A 22 21.23 4.31 18.00
C ALA A 22 22.57 3.85 18.61
N PHE A 23 22.55 2.89 19.53
CA PHE A 23 23.74 2.33 20.17
C PHE A 23 24.67 1.66 19.14
N HIS A 24 24.17 0.69 18.37
CA HIS A 24 25.00 -0.04 17.42
C HIS A 24 25.43 0.80 16.21
N ALA A 25 24.63 1.80 15.83
CA ALA A 25 24.96 2.76 14.78
C ALA A 25 26.14 3.66 15.19
N ALA A 26 26.14 4.15 16.43
CA ALA A 26 27.20 5.02 16.94
C ALA A 26 28.58 4.36 16.91
N ASP A 27 28.68 3.05 17.19
CA ASP A 27 29.92 2.27 17.08
C ASP A 27 30.47 2.19 15.64
N ALA A 28 29.63 2.47 14.64
CA ALA A 28 29.98 2.53 13.22
C ALA A 28 30.20 3.96 12.71
N GLY A 29 30.15 4.98 13.56
CA GLY A 29 30.25 6.39 13.15
C GLY A 29 28.95 6.98 12.58
N LEU A 30 27.83 6.26 12.72
CA LEU A 30 26.49 6.73 12.37
C LEU A 30 25.83 7.30 13.62
N HIS A 31 25.80 8.63 13.74
CA HIS A 31 25.34 9.30 14.96
C HIS A 31 23.94 9.91 14.79
N GLY A 32 23.29 10.27 15.90
CA GLY A 32 22.00 10.98 15.86
C GLY A 32 20.87 10.19 15.18
N THR A 33 20.97 8.86 15.19
CA THR A 33 20.07 7.95 14.50
C THR A 33 18.67 7.98 15.12
N LEU A 34 17.67 8.40 14.34
CA LEU A 34 16.26 8.42 14.75
C LEU A 34 15.39 7.73 13.72
N ILE A 35 14.37 7.02 14.18
CA ILE A 35 13.42 6.27 13.35
C ILE A 35 12.08 7.02 13.36
N TYR A 36 11.61 7.43 12.19
CA TYR A 36 10.29 8.01 12.02
C TYR A 36 9.40 7.06 11.21
N ILE A 37 8.23 6.71 11.74
CA ILE A 37 7.27 5.80 11.10
C ILE A 37 6.11 6.61 10.52
N VAL A 38 5.66 6.25 9.33
CA VAL A 38 4.53 6.92 8.68
C VAL A 38 3.20 6.50 9.32
N ASP A 39 2.24 7.42 9.44
CA ASP A 39 0.87 7.06 9.81
C ASP A 39 0.12 6.34 8.67
N LEU A 40 -1.01 5.69 9.00
CA LEU A 40 -1.79 4.90 8.04
C LEU A 40 -2.25 5.70 6.81
N GLN A 41 -2.57 6.99 7.00
CA GLN A 41 -2.98 7.86 5.88
C GLN A 41 -1.78 8.50 5.15
N GLN A 42 -0.55 8.22 5.57
CA GLN A 42 0.67 8.75 4.98
C GLN A 42 0.70 10.29 4.90
N THR A 43 0.26 10.93 5.99
CA THR A 43 0.21 12.38 6.17
C THR A 43 1.35 12.89 7.03
N VAL A 44 1.81 12.09 8.00
CA VAL A 44 2.82 12.44 8.99
C VAL A 44 3.78 11.29 9.26
N LEU A 45 5.01 11.64 9.65
CA LEU A 45 6.09 10.78 10.07
C LEU A 45 6.32 11.01 11.56
N ARG A 46 6.05 10.02 12.41
CA ARG A 46 6.11 10.12 13.88
C ARG A 46 7.34 9.41 14.44
N LEU A 47 8.03 10.08 15.37
CA LEU A 47 9.24 9.57 15.99
C LEU A 47 8.95 8.35 16.86
N LEU A 48 9.66 7.25 16.61
CA LEU A 48 9.69 6.08 17.49
C LEU A 48 10.75 6.32 18.58
N THR A 49 10.31 6.70 19.78
CA THR A 49 11.17 6.94 20.95
C THR A 49 11.33 5.70 21.84
N GLY A 50 10.42 4.72 21.72
CA GLY A 50 10.37 3.57 22.62
C GLY A 50 9.70 3.84 23.97
N VAL A 51 9.23 5.07 24.20
CA VAL A 51 8.67 5.49 25.49
C VAL A 51 7.15 5.66 25.42
N GLY A 52 6.47 5.09 26.41
CA GLY A 52 5.01 5.22 26.55
C GLY A 52 4.20 4.20 25.75
N PRO A 53 2.86 4.25 25.86
CA PRO A 53 1.97 3.26 25.26
C PRO A 53 1.97 3.27 23.72
N ASP A 54 2.38 4.36 23.09
CA ASP A 54 2.56 4.49 21.64
C ASP A 54 4.04 4.51 21.21
N ALA A 55 4.97 4.23 22.13
CA ALA A 55 6.41 4.31 21.90
C ALA A 55 6.87 5.63 21.25
N GLY A 56 6.14 6.72 21.43
CA GLY A 56 6.41 8.02 20.81
C GLY A 56 6.41 9.20 21.80
N ARG A 57 6.39 8.92 23.11
CA ARG A 57 6.42 9.97 24.15
C ARG A 57 7.84 10.44 24.43
N GLU A 58 7.94 11.58 25.11
CA GLU A 58 9.20 12.12 25.62
C GLU A 58 10.31 12.22 24.54
N PRO A 59 10.05 12.92 23.40
CA PRO A 59 11.03 13.03 22.30
C PRO A 59 12.30 13.82 22.67
N GLY A 60 12.39 14.33 23.91
CA GLY A 60 13.47 15.20 24.34
C GLY A 60 13.56 16.46 23.45
N PRO A 61 14.74 16.79 22.91
CA PRO A 61 14.93 17.93 22.02
C PRO A 61 14.45 17.67 20.58
N GLU A 62 14.09 16.43 20.25
CA GLU A 62 13.81 16.03 18.88
C GLU A 62 12.39 16.41 18.45
N THR A 63 12.23 16.61 17.14
CA THR A 63 10.90 16.88 16.59
C THR A 63 10.08 15.59 16.64
N PRO A 64 8.92 15.55 17.32
CA PRO A 64 8.13 14.32 17.48
C PRO A 64 7.43 13.89 16.19
N GLU A 65 7.18 14.83 15.28
CA GLU A 65 6.40 14.59 14.08
C GLU A 65 6.82 15.52 12.94
N PHE A 66 6.96 14.98 11.73
CA PHE A 66 7.10 15.74 10.49
C PHE A 66 5.91 15.48 9.57
N LYS A 67 5.41 16.53 8.90
CA LYS A 67 4.48 16.32 7.77
C LYS A 67 5.22 15.66 6.62
N VAL A 68 4.54 14.74 5.92
CA VAL A 68 5.06 14.16 4.67
C VAL A 68 5.17 15.26 3.59
N GLU A 69 4.24 16.20 3.55
CA GLU A 69 4.34 17.33 2.63
C GLU A 69 5.21 18.47 3.19
N GLY A 70 6.12 18.97 2.36
CA GLY A 70 6.88 20.20 2.63
C GLY A 70 8.05 20.06 3.61
N THR A 71 8.46 18.84 3.97
CA THR A 71 9.62 18.59 4.83
C THR A 71 10.70 17.77 4.10
N LEU A 72 11.94 17.80 4.60
CA LEU A 72 13.03 16.99 4.04
C LEU A 72 12.83 15.48 4.32
N ALA A 73 12.36 15.15 5.52
CA ALA A 73 11.94 13.81 5.89
C ALA A 73 10.85 13.28 4.93
N GLY A 74 9.83 14.10 4.72
CA GLY A 74 8.75 13.81 3.78
C GLY A 74 9.23 13.65 2.34
N ARG A 75 10.18 14.47 1.88
CA ARG A 75 10.78 14.32 0.55
C ARG A 75 11.48 12.97 0.39
N ALA A 76 12.26 12.53 1.39
CA ALA A 76 12.91 11.22 1.34
C ALA A 76 11.88 10.08 1.24
N PHE A 77 10.78 10.18 2.00
CA PHE A 77 9.65 9.25 1.93
C PHE A 77 8.94 9.25 0.56
N GLN A 78 8.64 10.43 0.02
CA GLN A 78 7.89 10.58 -1.24
C GLN A 78 8.69 10.12 -2.46
N THR A 79 9.99 10.42 -2.48
CA THR A 79 10.88 10.13 -3.62
C THR A 79 11.57 8.78 -3.52
N VAL A 80 11.46 8.10 -2.38
CA VAL A 80 12.13 6.82 -2.11
C VAL A 80 13.65 6.95 -2.32
N ARG A 81 14.20 8.12 -1.99
CA ARG A 81 15.61 8.45 -2.16
C ARG A 81 16.17 9.12 -0.92
N PRO A 82 17.46 8.90 -0.60
CA PRO A 82 18.10 9.65 0.46
C PRO A 82 18.12 11.15 0.18
N VAL A 83 17.92 11.96 1.22
CA VAL A 83 17.91 13.43 1.14
C VAL A 83 18.88 13.99 2.18
N THR A 84 19.84 14.79 1.72
CA THR A 84 20.75 15.53 2.60
C THR A 84 20.01 16.65 3.32
N GLY A 85 20.18 16.70 4.63
CA GLY A 85 19.60 17.67 5.55
C GLY A 85 20.57 18.77 5.95
N GLN A 86 20.48 19.18 7.21
CA GLN A 86 21.34 20.21 7.79
C GLN A 86 22.80 19.78 7.78
N ALA A 87 23.69 20.65 7.29
CA ALA A 87 25.12 20.53 7.49
C ALA A 87 25.54 21.23 8.80
N PHE A 88 26.57 20.70 9.45
CA PHE A 88 27.12 21.20 10.71
C PHE A 88 28.55 21.69 10.53
N ASP A 89 28.99 22.57 11.42
CA ASP A 89 30.32 23.20 11.37
C ASP A 89 31.48 22.19 11.60
N ASP A 90 31.18 21.00 12.11
CA ASP A 90 32.14 19.91 12.34
C ASP A 90 32.38 19.04 11.10
N GLY A 91 31.80 19.39 9.95
CA GLY A 91 31.93 18.63 8.69
C GLY A 91 30.97 17.44 8.57
N THR A 92 30.04 17.28 9.50
CA THR A 92 28.96 16.29 9.40
C THR A 92 27.70 16.91 8.78
N CYS A 93 26.82 16.05 8.26
CA CYS A 93 25.50 16.43 7.79
C CYS A 93 24.45 15.40 8.20
N GLN A 94 23.22 15.88 8.39
CA GLN A 94 22.06 15.02 8.52
C GLN A 94 21.72 14.39 7.17
N TYR A 95 21.26 13.15 7.20
CA TYR A 95 20.78 12.39 6.07
C TYR A 95 19.42 11.78 6.45
N TRP A 96 18.46 11.89 5.53
CA TRP A 96 17.13 11.29 5.64
C TRP A 96 17.05 10.15 4.65
N LEU A 97 16.90 8.92 5.13
CA LEU A 97 16.85 7.72 4.28
C LEU A 97 15.46 7.10 4.37
N PRO A 98 14.87 6.65 3.26
CA PRO A 98 13.61 5.89 3.33
C PRO A 98 13.82 4.55 4.05
N ILE A 99 12.85 4.16 4.87
CA ILE A 99 12.76 2.82 5.47
C ILE A 99 11.75 2.03 4.64
N LEU A 100 12.23 0.98 3.97
CA LEU A 100 11.46 0.22 2.98
C LEU A 100 11.43 -1.27 3.32
N ASP A 101 10.24 -1.89 3.23
CA ASP A 101 10.09 -3.35 3.15
C ASP A 101 9.68 -3.73 1.73
N GLY A 102 10.65 -4.22 0.95
CA GLY A 102 10.49 -4.28 -0.50
C GLY A 102 10.23 -2.89 -1.08
N ALA A 103 9.03 -2.68 -1.63
CA ALA A 103 8.57 -1.39 -2.15
C ALA A 103 7.58 -0.67 -1.20
N GLU A 104 7.21 -1.30 -0.08
CA GLU A 104 6.35 -0.67 0.91
C GLU A 104 7.14 0.36 1.74
N ARG A 105 6.56 1.55 1.87
CA ARG A 105 7.20 2.68 2.57
C ARG A 105 6.77 2.70 4.03
N ILE A 106 7.67 2.31 4.93
CA ILE A 106 7.40 2.26 6.38
C ILE A 106 7.62 3.63 7.02
N GLY A 107 8.60 4.40 6.55
CA GLY A 107 8.97 5.66 7.18
C GLY A 107 10.32 6.17 6.71
N VAL A 108 11.03 6.89 7.58
CA VAL A 108 12.38 7.40 7.30
C VAL A 108 13.31 7.27 8.50
N LEU A 109 14.58 7.02 8.21
CA LEU A 109 15.69 7.04 9.16
C LEU A 109 16.39 8.39 9.03
N ARG A 110 16.58 9.09 10.15
CA ARG A 110 17.49 10.23 10.21
C ARG A 110 18.82 9.74 10.77
N VAL A 111 19.94 10.13 10.17
CA VAL A 111 21.29 9.87 10.68
C VAL A 111 22.17 11.11 10.46
N THR A 112 23.21 11.28 11.25
CA THR A 112 24.26 12.28 11.05
C THR A 112 25.57 11.56 10.75
N ILE A 113 26.17 11.90 9.61
CA ILE A 113 27.41 11.29 9.08
C ILE A 113 28.35 12.37 8.53
N PRO A 114 29.65 12.12 8.37
CA PRO A 114 30.55 13.03 7.65
C PRO A 114 30.06 13.27 6.21
N ALA A 115 30.10 14.53 5.73
CA ALA A 115 29.47 14.91 4.46
C ALA A 115 30.10 14.22 3.22
N ASP A 116 31.40 13.98 3.27
CA ASP A 116 32.20 13.39 2.18
C ASP A 116 32.59 11.93 2.45
N ASP A 117 31.74 11.17 3.14
CA ASP A 117 31.97 9.75 3.43
C ASP A 117 30.91 8.87 2.75
N ASP A 118 31.22 8.42 1.52
CA ASP A 118 30.32 7.57 0.74
C ASP A 118 30.12 6.20 1.39
N ARG A 119 31.11 5.70 2.14
CA ARG A 119 30.96 4.45 2.88
C ARG A 119 29.97 4.60 4.04
N ALA A 120 30.00 5.72 4.76
CA ALA A 120 29.02 6.00 5.80
C ALA A 120 27.60 6.15 5.23
N LYS A 121 27.46 6.67 4.01
CA LYS A 121 26.16 6.71 3.29
C LYS A 121 25.67 5.30 2.98
N ASP A 122 26.52 4.45 2.40
CA ASP A 122 26.18 3.04 2.11
C ASP A 122 25.80 2.29 3.39
N ASP A 123 26.59 2.43 4.46
CA ASP A 123 26.33 1.81 5.76
C ASP A 123 24.99 2.30 6.38
N ALA A 124 24.62 3.57 6.17
CA ALA A 124 23.34 4.12 6.61
C ALA A 124 22.15 3.57 5.79
N GLU A 125 22.31 3.36 4.49
CA GLU A 125 21.29 2.72 3.64
C GLU A 125 21.05 1.27 4.06
N TYR A 126 22.11 0.51 4.33
CA TYR A 126 21.99 -0.85 4.87
C TYR A 126 21.34 -0.86 6.26
N LEU A 127 21.63 0.14 7.11
CA LEU A 127 20.98 0.28 8.40
C LEU A 127 19.47 0.55 8.24
N ALA A 128 19.07 1.42 7.32
CA ALA A 128 17.65 1.71 7.05
C ALA A 128 16.89 0.45 6.60
N GLY A 129 17.48 -0.35 5.69
CA GLY A 129 16.90 -1.64 5.27
C GLY A 129 16.82 -2.65 6.41
N LEU A 130 17.83 -2.72 7.28
CA LEU A 130 17.80 -3.61 8.44
C LEU A 130 16.74 -3.17 9.47
N VAL A 131 16.60 -1.86 9.71
CA VAL A 131 15.56 -1.28 10.56
C VAL A 131 14.17 -1.63 10.04
N ALA A 132 13.95 -1.57 8.71
CA ALA A 132 12.70 -2.00 8.10
C ALA A 132 12.34 -3.45 8.46
N LEU A 133 13.28 -4.39 8.24
CA LEU A 133 13.07 -5.81 8.58
C LEU A 133 12.78 -6.02 10.07
N MET A 134 13.40 -5.22 10.95
CA MET A 134 13.13 -5.28 12.38
C MET A 134 11.74 -4.77 12.75
N ILE A 135 11.29 -3.67 12.14
CA ILE A 135 9.95 -3.11 12.33
C ILE A 135 8.91 -4.13 11.87
N VAL A 136 9.06 -4.69 10.67
CA VAL A 136 8.15 -5.68 10.09
C VAL A 136 8.11 -6.95 10.96
N SER A 137 9.26 -7.45 11.39
CA SER A 137 9.33 -8.65 12.23
C SER A 137 8.69 -8.46 13.61
N LYS A 138 8.70 -7.24 14.17
CA LYS A 138 8.20 -6.95 15.53
C LYS A 138 6.79 -6.38 15.54
N GLY A 139 6.34 -5.79 14.43
CA GLY A 139 5.06 -5.10 14.28
C GLY A 139 3.85 -5.92 14.72
N PRO A 140 3.70 -7.19 14.30
CA PRO A 140 2.57 -8.04 14.69
C PRO A 140 2.41 -8.24 16.20
N TYR A 141 3.47 -8.02 16.98
CA TYR A 141 3.50 -8.17 18.43
C TYR A 141 3.50 -6.83 19.18
N SER A 142 3.35 -5.71 18.48
CA SER A 142 3.52 -4.36 19.02
C SER A 142 2.25 -3.53 18.96
N ASP A 143 1.56 -3.45 20.09
CA ASP A 143 0.47 -2.49 20.29
C ASP A 143 0.97 -1.05 20.24
N SER A 144 2.23 -0.81 20.64
CA SER A 144 2.86 0.51 20.62
C SER A 144 3.06 1.03 19.20
N LEU A 145 3.57 0.21 18.27
CA LEU A 145 3.64 0.55 16.85
C LEU A 145 2.24 0.80 16.30
N SER A 146 1.29 -0.10 16.61
CA SER A 146 -0.10 0.03 16.17
C SER A 146 -0.70 1.36 16.63
N ARG A 147 -0.41 1.82 17.85
CA ARG A 147 -0.84 3.13 18.37
C ARG A 147 -0.07 4.29 17.76
N LEU A 148 1.22 4.13 17.46
CA LEU A 148 2.06 5.17 16.85
C LEU A 148 1.56 5.56 15.46
N VAL A 149 1.24 4.57 14.61
CA VAL A 149 0.81 4.81 13.21
C VAL A 149 -0.65 5.28 13.09
N ARG A 150 -1.40 5.34 14.20
CA ARG A 150 -2.79 5.78 14.23
C ARG A 150 -2.89 7.22 14.73
N THR A 151 -3.38 8.11 13.87
CA THR A 151 -3.68 9.51 14.23
C THR A 151 -5.13 9.69 14.70
N ARG A 152 -5.97 8.66 14.56
CA ARG A 152 -7.39 8.65 14.95
C ARG A 152 -7.80 7.30 15.53
N GLU A 153 -8.95 7.27 16.19
CA GLU A 153 -9.57 6.02 16.66
C GLU A 153 -10.03 5.16 15.48
N MET A 154 -9.74 3.87 15.56
CA MET A 154 -10.09 2.89 14.54
C MET A 154 -11.32 2.08 14.97
N THR A 155 -12.22 1.82 14.02
CA THR A 155 -13.38 0.94 14.22
C THR A 155 -12.99 -0.53 14.16
N VAL A 156 -13.82 -1.41 14.72
CA VAL A 156 -13.58 -2.87 14.67
C VAL A 156 -13.54 -3.39 13.23
N SER A 157 -14.39 -2.87 12.33
CA SER A 157 -14.38 -3.26 10.91
C SER A 157 -13.03 -2.93 10.28
N ALA A 158 -12.54 -1.70 10.48
CA ALA A 158 -11.24 -1.29 9.98
C ALA A 158 -10.09 -2.14 10.58
N GLU A 159 -10.12 -2.44 11.89
CA GLU A 159 -9.12 -3.33 12.52
C GLU A 159 -9.08 -4.72 11.86
N MET A 160 -10.26 -5.26 11.53
CA MET A 160 -10.38 -6.57 10.90
C MET A 160 -9.83 -6.55 9.48
N GLN A 161 -10.16 -5.53 8.70
CA GLN A 161 -9.71 -5.42 7.31
C GLN A 161 -8.20 -5.16 7.21
N TRP A 162 -7.65 -4.20 7.97
CA TRP A 162 -6.20 -3.92 7.97
C TRP A 162 -5.34 -5.14 8.31
N ARG A 163 -5.87 -6.09 9.09
CA ARG A 163 -5.18 -7.35 9.41
C ARG A 163 -5.18 -8.38 8.27
N LEU A 164 -6.09 -8.25 7.31
CA LEU A 164 -6.20 -9.15 6.17
C LEU A 164 -5.59 -8.60 4.89
N LEU A 165 -5.47 -7.27 4.77
CA LEU A 165 -4.87 -6.63 3.60
C LEU A 165 -3.43 -7.12 3.40
N PRO A 166 -3.03 -7.40 2.14
CA PRO A 166 -1.61 -7.51 1.82
C PRO A 166 -0.92 -6.13 1.99
N PRO A 167 0.43 -6.07 1.98
CA PRO A 167 1.17 -4.81 1.92
C PRO A 167 0.59 -3.87 0.85
N LEU A 168 0.56 -2.56 1.10
CA LEU A 168 -0.05 -1.63 0.15
C LEU A 168 0.73 -1.51 -1.17
N THR A 169 1.96 -2.00 -1.21
CA THR A 169 2.80 -1.94 -2.40
C THR A 169 3.70 -3.14 -2.50
N PHE A 170 3.77 -3.70 -3.70
CA PHE A 170 4.73 -4.70 -4.10
C PHE A 170 5.40 -4.24 -5.39
N ALA A 171 6.70 -4.49 -5.53
CA ALA A 171 7.38 -4.30 -6.80
C ALA A 171 8.44 -5.37 -7.00
N ASN A 172 8.58 -5.79 -8.25
CA ASN A 172 9.79 -6.43 -8.75
C ASN A 172 10.12 -5.84 -10.12
N ASP A 173 11.01 -6.49 -10.85
CA ASP A 173 11.45 -6.01 -12.15
C ASP A 173 10.39 -6.13 -13.26
N GLN A 174 9.39 -7.00 -13.09
CA GLN A 174 8.33 -7.24 -14.08
C GLN A 174 7.03 -6.51 -13.75
N VAL A 175 6.76 -6.18 -12.49
CA VAL A 175 5.48 -5.60 -12.07
C VAL A 175 5.60 -4.72 -10.84
N VAL A 176 4.80 -3.66 -10.81
CA VAL A 176 4.49 -2.88 -9.61
C VAL A 176 3.01 -3.01 -9.32
N ILE A 177 2.65 -3.35 -8.09
CA ILE A 177 1.28 -3.38 -7.59
C ILE A 177 1.21 -2.35 -6.47
N GLY A 178 0.29 -1.40 -6.56
CA GLY A 178 0.02 -0.42 -5.52
C GLY A 178 -1.45 -0.38 -5.19
N ALA A 179 -1.78 -0.17 -3.93
CA ALA A 179 -3.15 -0.03 -3.48
C ALA A 179 -3.31 1.13 -2.51
N ALA A 180 -4.50 1.70 -2.48
CA ALA A 180 -4.89 2.68 -1.49
C ALA A 180 -6.38 2.56 -1.18
N LEU A 181 -6.74 2.84 0.07
CA LEU A 181 -8.09 2.61 0.58
C LEU A 181 -8.39 3.61 1.71
N GLU A 182 -9.55 4.27 1.61
CA GLU A 182 -10.07 5.26 2.57
C GLU A 182 -11.58 5.05 2.77
N PRO A 183 -12.16 5.37 3.94
CA PRO A 183 -11.53 5.97 5.11
C PRO A 183 -10.67 4.99 5.94
N ALA A 184 -9.38 5.28 6.13
CA ALA A 184 -8.43 4.36 6.78
C ALA A 184 -8.84 3.88 8.19
N TYR A 185 -9.63 4.66 8.93
CA TYR A 185 -10.01 4.35 10.32
C TYR A 185 -11.45 3.83 10.48
N LYS A 186 -12.28 3.96 9.45
CA LYS A 186 -13.72 3.70 9.50
C LYS A 186 -14.20 2.94 8.27
N LEU A 187 -13.40 1.98 7.85
CA LEU A 187 -13.68 1.16 6.70
C LEU A 187 -15.01 0.40 6.87
N GLY A 188 -15.82 0.44 5.84
CA GLY A 188 -17.06 -0.28 5.70
C GLY A 188 -16.83 -1.69 5.18
N GLY A 189 -16.99 -1.85 3.87
CA GLY A 189 -17.06 -3.12 3.13
C GLY A 189 -16.03 -3.25 2.01
N ASP A 190 -15.32 -2.18 1.65
CA ASP A 190 -14.30 -2.28 0.60
C ASP A 190 -13.07 -3.04 1.06
N THR A 191 -12.48 -3.81 0.15
CA THR A 191 -11.17 -4.41 0.38
C THR A 191 -10.53 -4.88 -0.93
N PHE A 192 -9.27 -5.30 -0.86
CA PHE A 192 -8.53 -5.85 -1.99
C PHE A 192 -7.59 -6.97 -1.54
N ASP A 193 -7.22 -7.84 -2.49
CA ASP A 193 -6.18 -8.85 -2.31
C ASP A 193 -5.29 -8.89 -3.54
N TYR A 194 -4.03 -9.23 -3.35
CA TYR A 194 -3.16 -9.62 -4.45
C TYR A 194 -2.15 -10.65 -3.97
N ALA A 195 -1.65 -11.46 -4.89
CA ALA A 195 -0.59 -12.42 -4.62
C ALA A 195 0.21 -12.74 -5.87
N LEU A 196 1.48 -13.06 -5.69
CA LEU A 196 2.33 -13.58 -6.76
C LEU A 196 2.44 -15.10 -6.64
N ALA A 197 2.18 -15.81 -7.73
CA ALA A 197 2.32 -17.25 -7.85
C ALA A 197 3.17 -17.58 -9.09
N GLY A 198 4.49 -17.64 -8.89
CA GLY A 198 5.44 -17.81 -10.00
C GLY A 198 5.38 -16.62 -10.95
N ASN A 199 4.87 -16.84 -12.17
CA ASN A 199 4.71 -15.80 -13.19
C ASN A 199 3.30 -15.21 -13.24
N THR A 200 2.43 -15.55 -12.30
CA THR A 200 1.06 -15.03 -12.26
C THR A 200 0.93 -14.02 -11.13
N ALA A 201 0.46 -12.82 -11.45
CA ALA A 201 -0.03 -11.88 -10.46
C ALA A 201 -1.56 -12.00 -10.38
N HIS A 202 -2.06 -12.41 -9.21
CA HIS A 202 -3.49 -12.42 -8.91
C HIS A 202 -3.88 -11.08 -8.29
N LEU A 203 -5.02 -10.55 -8.69
CA LEU A 203 -5.56 -9.28 -8.23
C LEU A 203 -7.05 -9.47 -7.94
N ALA A 204 -7.53 -8.91 -6.84
CA ALA A 204 -8.94 -8.91 -6.51
C ALA A 204 -9.30 -7.61 -5.79
N ILE A 205 -10.45 -7.04 -6.16
CA ILE A 205 -11.08 -5.94 -5.44
C ILE A 205 -12.51 -6.35 -5.11
N PHE A 206 -12.97 -5.97 -3.94
CA PHE A 206 -14.27 -6.32 -3.39
C PHE A 206 -14.90 -5.09 -2.76
N ASP A 207 -16.21 -4.97 -2.90
CA ASP A 207 -17.04 -3.99 -2.22
C ASP A 207 -18.27 -4.72 -1.68
N ALA A 208 -18.34 -4.83 -0.34
CA ALA A 208 -19.46 -5.46 0.33
C ALA A 208 -20.54 -4.43 0.66
N MET A 209 -21.81 -4.79 0.35
CA MET A 209 -22.95 -3.93 0.62
C MET A 209 -22.97 -3.45 2.08
N GLY A 210 -22.92 -2.13 2.24
CA GLY A 210 -23.06 -1.42 3.51
C GLY A 210 -21.71 -1.07 4.16
N HIS A 211 -21.77 -0.29 5.23
CA HIS A 211 -20.57 0.30 5.84
C HIS A 211 -20.44 -0.03 7.34
N ASP A 212 -21.00 -1.16 7.75
CA ASP A 212 -21.03 -1.61 9.14
C ASP A 212 -20.05 -2.78 9.36
N THR A 213 -19.96 -3.27 10.59
CA THR A 213 -19.11 -4.42 10.91
C THR A 213 -19.51 -5.67 10.14
N THR A 214 -20.79 -5.83 9.79
CA THR A 214 -21.26 -6.99 9.02
C THR A 214 -20.78 -6.94 7.58
N ALA A 215 -20.70 -5.76 6.96
CA ALA A 215 -20.05 -5.58 5.67
C ALA A 215 -18.58 -6.01 5.74
N GLY A 216 -17.82 -5.53 6.73
CA GLY A 216 -16.43 -5.96 6.93
C GLY A 216 -16.26 -7.48 7.15
N LEU A 217 -17.16 -8.14 7.87
CA LEU A 217 -17.17 -9.61 7.97
C LEU A 217 -17.39 -10.29 6.61
N THR A 218 -18.28 -9.73 5.79
CA THR A 218 -18.65 -10.28 4.48
C THR A 218 -17.47 -10.19 3.51
N SER A 219 -16.81 -9.04 3.43
CA SER A 219 -15.59 -8.85 2.62
C SER A 219 -14.46 -9.77 3.08
N ASN A 220 -14.29 -9.94 4.39
CA ASN A 220 -13.27 -10.82 4.95
C ASN A 220 -13.52 -12.29 4.58
N LEU A 221 -14.77 -12.74 4.59
CA LEU A 221 -15.14 -14.08 4.12
C LEU A 221 -14.85 -14.24 2.63
N ALA A 222 -15.18 -13.23 1.82
CA ALA A 222 -14.89 -13.22 0.39
C ALA A 222 -13.38 -13.33 0.12
N ILE A 223 -12.53 -12.56 0.83
CA ILE A 223 -11.07 -12.69 0.76
C ILE A 223 -10.64 -14.11 1.15
N ALA A 224 -11.13 -14.63 2.27
CA ALA A 224 -10.72 -15.94 2.75
C ALA A 224 -11.08 -17.06 1.76
N ALA A 225 -12.28 -17.02 1.19
CA ALA A 225 -12.73 -17.94 0.14
C ALA A 225 -11.92 -17.77 -1.15
N CYS A 226 -11.65 -16.53 -1.56
CA CYS A 226 -10.80 -16.22 -2.71
C CYS A 226 -9.40 -16.82 -2.57
N ARG A 227 -8.76 -16.59 -1.41
CA ARG A 227 -7.42 -17.11 -1.09
C ARG A 227 -7.44 -18.63 -1.02
N ASN A 228 -8.44 -19.22 -0.39
CA ASN A 228 -8.57 -20.67 -0.27
C ASN A 228 -8.69 -21.31 -1.66
N SER A 229 -9.59 -20.82 -2.51
CA SER A 229 -9.79 -21.37 -3.86
C SER A 229 -8.53 -21.25 -4.71
N ARG A 230 -7.89 -20.07 -4.71
CA ARG A 230 -6.62 -19.81 -5.40
C ARG A 230 -5.51 -20.77 -4.95
N LEU A 231 -5.37 -21.03 -3.65
CA LEU A 231 -4.35 -21.94 -3.11
C LEU A 231 -4.61 -23.42 -3.48
N HIS A 232 -5.83 -23.77 -3.91
CA HIS A 232 -6.14 -25.08 -4.50
C HIS A 232 -5.95 -25.12 -6.02
N GLY A 233 -5.43 -24.05 -6.63
CA GLY A 233 -5.16 -23.98 -8.07
C GLY A 233 -6.42 -23.78 -8.92
N ALA A 234 -7.50 -23.29 -8.32
CA ALA A 234 -8.72 -22.95 -9.04
C ALA A 234 -8.51 -21.74 -9.97
N GLY A 235 -9.22 -21.71 -11.11
CA GLY A 235 -9.25 -20.55 -11.99
C GLY A 235 -10.16 -19.44 -11.45
N LEU A 236 -10.28 -18.35 -12.21
CA LEU A 236 -11.09 -17.19 -11.82
C LEU A 236 -12.57 -17.54 -11.61
N VAL A 237 -13.18 -18.30 -12.54
CA VAL A 237 -14.61 -18.66 -12.48
C VAL A 237 -14.89 -19.56 -11.28
N GLU A 238 -14.05 -20.58 -11.05
CA GLU A 238 -14.16 -21.47 -9.89
C GLU A 238 -13.93 -20.71 -8.58
N THR A 239 -13.06 -19.70 -8.59
CA THR A 239 -12.86 -18.81 -7.43
C THR A 239 -14.11 -18.00 -7.11
N GLY A 240 -14.76 -17.40 -8.11
CA GLY A 240 -16.04 -16.71 -7.94
C GLY A 240 -17.13 -17.63 -7.37
N GLN A 241 -17.23 -18.86 -7.90
CA GLN A 241 -18.18 -19.87 -7.40
C GLN A 241 -17.91 -20.29 -5.95
N ALA A 242 -16.64 -20.42 -5.56
CA ALA A 242 -16.27 -20.74 -4.19
C ALA A 242 -16.64 -19.61 -3.22
N ILE A 243 -16.46 -18.35 -3.63
CA ILE A 243 -16.88 -17.18 -2.85
C ILE A 243 -18.40 -17.14 -2.73
N GLU A 244 -19.13 -17.33 -3.84
CA GLU A 244 -20.61 -17.42 -3.85
C GLU A 244 -21.12 -18.44 -2.83
N ALA A 245 -20.58 -19.67 -2.85
CA ALA A 245 -20.99 -20.73 -1.95
C ALA A 245 -20.76 -20.36 -0.47
N VAL A 246 -19.59 -19.81 -0.15
CA VAL A 246 -19.24 -19.41 1.22
C VAL A 246 -20.12 -18.25 1.72
N LEU A 247 -20.45 -17.30 0.84
CA LEU A 247 -21.33 -16.18 1.20
C LEU A 247 -22.80 -16.61 1.33
N ALA A 248 -23.28 -17.52 0.47
CA ALA A 248 -24.64 -18.07 0.56
C ALA A 248 -24.87 -18.86 1.87
N GLU A 249 -23.84 -19.54 2.38
CA GLU A 249 -23.90 -20.25 3.67
C GLU A 249 -24.07 -19.33 4.89
N GLN A 250 -23.77 -18.02 4.78
CA GLN A 250 -23.83 -17.10 5.92
C GLN A 250 -25.25 -16.71 6.37
N ASP A 251 -26.32 -17.29 5.81
CA ASP A 251 -27.71 -17.19 6.27
C ASP A 251 -28.07 -15.80 6.86
N GLY A 252 -28.09 -14.75 6.04
CA GLY A 252 -28.33 -13.41 6.58
C GLY A 252 -28.42 -12.24 5.60
N HIS A 253 -29.66 -11.78 5.37
CA HIS A 253 -30.02 -10.39 5.06
C HIS A 253 -29.82 -9.83 3.63
N GLY A 254 -29.62 -10.68 2.61
CA GLY A 254 -29.47 -10.17 1.23
C GLY A 254 -28.23 -9.28 1.06
N ARG A 255 -27.20 -9.55 1.86
CA ARG A 255 -25.87 -8.95 1.70
C ARG A 255 -25.19 -9.59 0.51
N PHE A 256 -24.48 -8.77 -0.24
CA PHE A 256 -23.71 -9.22 -1.39
C PHE A 256 -22.39 -8.48 -1.45
N VAL A 257 -21.49 -9.01 -2.26
CA VAL A 257 -20.19 -8.42 -2.56
C VAL A 257 -20.08 -8.23 -4.06
N THR A 258 -19.87 -7.00 -4.51
CA THR A 258 -19.40 -6.77 -5.87
C THR A 258 -17.90 -7.04 -5.93
N ALA A 259 -17.41 -7.64 -7.02
CA ALA A 259 -16.00 -7.95 -7.15
C ALA A 259 -15.47 -7.92 -8.59
N VAL A 260 -14.18 -7.64 -8.74
CA VAL A 260 -13.39 -8.06 -9.91
C VAL A 260 -12.31 -9.01 -9.44
N LEU A 261 -12.21 -10.17 -10.08
CA LEU A 261 -11.10 -11.12 -9.89
C LEU A 261 -10.29 -11.17 -11.17
N ALA A 262 -8.97 -11.02 -11.08
CA ALA A 262 -8.10 -10.93 -12.24
C ALA A 262 -6.77 -11.65 -12.05
N GLU A 263 -6.17 -12.03 -13.17
CA GLU A 263 -4.85 -12.64 -13.28
C GLU A 263 -4.05 -11.98 -14.40
N LEU A 264 -2.75 -11.78 -14.16
CA LEU A 264 -1.78 -11.31 -15.14
C LEU A 264 -0.64 -12.32 -15.27
N ASP A 265 -0.46 -12.91 -16.46
CA ASP A 265 0.79 -13.63 -16.77
C ASP A 265 1.91 -12.63 -17.05
N LEU A 266 2.88 -12.56 -16.13
CA LEU A 266 4.00 -11.62 -16.14
C LEU A 266 4.99 -11.85 -17.29
N ARG A 267 4.93 -12.99 -17.99
CA ARG A 267 5.79 -13.27 -19.15
C ARG A 267 5.16 -12.79 -20.45
N SER A 268 3.85 -12.95 -20.59
CA SER A 268 3.15 -12.61 -21.84
C SER A 268 2.45 -11.27 -21.78
N GLY A 269 2.11 -10.75 -20.60
CA GLY A 269 1.22 -9.60 -20.45
C GLY A 269 -0.25 -9.94 -20.65
N PHE A 270 -0.60 -11.23 -20.67
CA PHE A 270 -1.97 -11.66 -20.85
C PHE A 270 -2.75 -11.42 -19.54
N PHE A 271 -3.65 -10.45 -19.56
CA PHE A 271 -4.50 -10.08 -18.44
C PHE A 271 -5.87 -10.72 -18.63
N SER A 272 -6.37 -11.46 -17.64
CA SER A 272 -7.70 -12.09 -17.65
C SER A 272 -8.49 -11.65 -16.42
N TRP A 273 -9.80 -11.45 -16.56
CA TRP A 273 -10.65 -11.07 -15.45
C TRP A 273 -12.09 -11.57 -15.59
N ILE A 274 -12.78 -11.61 -14.46
CA ILE A 274 -14.24 -11.74 -14.36
C ILE A 274 -14.77 -10.61 -13.47
N SER A 275 -16.00 -10.16 -13.74
CA SER A 275 -16.69 -9.15 -12.91
C SER A 275 -17.99 -9.70 -12.34
N HIS A 276 -18.24 -9.40 -11.07
CA HIS A 276 -19.46 -9.67 -10.33
C HIS A 276 -20.10 -8.34 -9.91
N GLY A 277 -20.69 -7.63 -10.88
CA GLY A 277 -21.39 -6.36 -10.64
C GLY A 277 -20.53 -5.18 -10.18
N HIS A 278 -19.21 -5.26 -10.34
CA HIS A 278 -18.26 -4.22 -9.91
C HIS A 278 -17.83 -3.34 -11.09
N PRO A 279 -17.40 -2.07 -10.86
CA PRO A 279 -16.88 -1.21 -11.91
C PRO A 279 -15.79 -1.88 -12.77
N PRO A 280 -15.83 -1.70 -14.10
CA PRO A 280 -14.88 -2.31 -15.01
C PRO A 280 -13.47 -1.72 -14.84
N PRO A 281 -12.39 -2.53 -14.90
CA PRO A 281 -11.03 -2.02 -14.82
C PRO A 281 -10.69 -1.07 -15.99
N VAL A 282 -9.74 -0.16 -15.77
CA VAL A 282 -9.27 0.79 -16.80
C VAL A 282 -7.83 0.51 -17.18
N VAL A 283 -7.53 0.58 -18.48
CA VAL A 283 -6.15 0.51 -19.00
C VAL A 283 -5.64 1.90 -19.37
N VAL A 284 -4.48 2.24 -18.81
CA VAL A 284 -3.68 3.41 -19.18
C VAL A 284 -2.40 2.95 -19.86
N ARG A 285 -2.10 3.54 -21.02
CA ARG A 285 -0.90 3.28 -21.83
C ARG A 285 -0.30 4.60 -22.28
N ASP A 286 1.02 4.75 -22.15
CA ASP A 286 1.76 5.94 -22.57
C ASP A 286 1.10 7.26 -22.10
N GLY A 287 0.65 7.31 -20.84
CA GLY A 287 -0.07 8.45 -20.28
C GLY A 287 -1.40 8.77 -20.98
N ARG A 288 -2.10 7.76 -21.50
CA ARG A 288 -3.43 7.92 -22.12
C ARG A 288 -4.38 6.85 -21.64
N TRP A 289 -5.63 7.23 -21.43
CA TRP A 289 -6.71 6.27 -21.24
C TRP A 289 -6.97 5.57 -22.57
N VAL A 290 -6.69 4.26 -22.62
CA VAL A 290 -6.86 3.45 -23.83
C VAL A 290 -8.26 2.88 -23.90
N THR A 291 -8.68 2.20 -22.83
CA THR A 291 -9.94 1.45 -22.82
C THR A 291 -10.44 1.23 -21.41
N THR A 292 -11.75 0.99 -21.32
CA THR A 292 -12.42 0.41 -20.15
C THR A 292 -12.68 -1.06 -20.46
N LEU A 293 -12.24 -1.95 -19.58
CA LEU A 293 -12.28 -3.40 -19.74
C LEU A 293 -13.67 -3.95 -19.42
N GLU A 294 -14.65 -3.55 -20.23
CA GLU A 294 -16.03 -4.04 -20.16
C GLU A 294 -16.05 -5.55 -20.38
N CYS A 295 -16.77 -6.25 -19.51
CA CYS A 295 -16.96 -7.68 -19.57
C CYS A 295 -18.37 -7.98 -19.08
N ARG A 296 -19.07 -8.96 -19.67
CA ARG A 296 -20.43 -9.29 -19.23
C ARG A 296 -20.38 -9.76 -17.77
N PRO A 297 -20.94 -8.99 -16.82
CA PRO A 297 -20.80 -9.31 -15.41
C PRO A 297 -21.71 -10.48 -15.03
N GLY A 298 -21.27 -11.25 -14.05
CA GLY A 298 -22.16 -12.10 -13.26
C GLY A 298 -22.92 -11.27 -12.23
N ALA A 299 -23.86 -11.89 -11.53
CA ALA A 299 -24.51 -11.25 -10.39
C ALA A 299 -23.49 -10.97 -9.27
N PRO A 300 -23.74 -9.95 -8.43
CA PRO A 300 -22.97 -9.77 -7.20
C PRO A 300 -22.93 -11.06 -6.37
N LEU A 301 -21.80 -11.32 -5.73
CA LEU A 301 -21.55 -12.56 -4.99
C LEU A 301 -22.38 -12.60 -3.71
N GLY A 302 -22.93 -13.76 -3.37
CA GLY A 302 -23.83 -14.00 -2.23
C GLY A 302 -25.31 -13.73 -2.53
N THR A 303 -25.67 -13.50 -3.80
CA THR A 303 -27.08 -13.23 -4.19
C THR A 303 -27.87 -14.47 -4.59
N GLU A 304 -27.21 -15.62 -4.79
CA GLU A 304 -27.81 -16.89 -5.24
C GLU A 304 -28.51 -16.81 -6.60
N LEU A 305 -28.30 -15.73 -7.37
CA LEU A 305 -28.93 -15.56 -8.69
C LEU A 305 -28.33 -16.48 -9.77
N GLY A 306 -27.12 -17.02 -9.54
CA GLY A 306 -26.53 -18.09 -10.36
C GLY A 306 -25.99 -17.66 -11.73
N ASP A 307 -25.90 -16.36 -12.01
CA ASP A 307 -25.35 -15.86 -13.27
C ASP A 307 -23.83 -16.02 -13.32
N THR A 308 -23.35 -16.90 -14.22
CA THR A 308 -21.90 -17.10 -14.42
C THR A 308 -21.32 -15.93 -15.21
N PRO A 309 -20.30 -15.23 -14.68
CA PRO A 309 -19.65 -14.14 -15.39
C PRO A 309 -18.91 -14.65 -16.64
N GLU A 310 -18.72 -13.77 -17.61
CA GLU A 310 -17.82 -14.05 -18.73
C GLU A 310 -16.36 -13.93 -18.29
N LEU A 311 -15.51 -14.85 -18.75
CA LEU A 311 -14.06 -14.74 -18.62
C LEU A 311 -13.53 -13.91 -19.78
N CYS A 312 -13.15 -12.67 -19.49
CA CYS A 312 -12.59 -11.75 -20.47
C CYS A 312 -11.08 -11.68 -20.35
N SER A 313 -10.43 -11.17 -21.40
CA SER A 313 -8.99 -11.04 -21.47
C SER A 313 -8.55 -9.88 -22.35
N GLU A 314 -7.39 -9.29 -22.02
CA GLU A 314 -6.75 -8.20 -22.73
C GLU A 314 -5.25 -8.47 -22.81
N GLN A 315 -4.64 -8.12 -23.94
CA GLN A 315 -3.20 -8.23 -24.12
C GLN A 315 -2.53 -6.91 -23.74
N LEU A 316 -1.83 -6.89 -22.62
CA LEU A 316 -1.07 -5.72 -22.19
C LEU A 316 0.22 -5.56 -23.00
N GLU A 317 0.68 -4.32 -23.08
CA GLU A 317 2.00 -3.91 -23.54
C GLU A 317 2.90 -3.55 -22.35
N PRO A 318 4.22 -3.73 -22.43
CA PRO A 318 5.13 -3.27 -21.38
C PRO A 318 4.97 -1.76 -21.10
N GLY A 319 4.76 -1.41 -19.83
CA GLY A 319 4.43 -0.06 -19.35
C GLY A 319 2.94 0.15 -19.10
N ASP A 320 2.06 -0.76 -19.53
CA ASP A 320 0.63 -0.64 -19.30
C ASP A 320 0.29 -0.69 -17.81
N ARG A 321 -0.68 0.14 -17.44
CA ARG A 321 -1.28 0.18 -16.11
C ARG A 321 -2.73 -0.28 -16.19
N VAL A 322 -3.09 -1.25 -15.37
CA VAL A 322 -4.49 -1.63 -15.14
C VAL A 322 -4.91 -1.11 -13.76
N ILE A 323 -6.03 -0.40 -13.73
CA ILE A 323 -6.57 0.23 -12.53
C ILE A 323 -7.92 -0.41 -12.21
N LEU A 324 -8.00 -1.05 -11.06
CA LEU A 324 -9.23 -1.55 -10.45
C LEU A 324 -9.63 -0.56 -9.35
N TYR A 325 -10.92 -0.25 -9.24
CA TYR A 325 -11.40 0.78 -8.31
C TYR A 325 -12.84 0.47 -7.87
N SER A 326 -13.20 0.89 -6.65
CA SER A 326 -14.57 0.89 -6.16
C SER A 326 -15.32 2.15 -6.59
N ASP A 327 -16.65 2.10 -6.54
CA ASP A 327 -17.51 3.21 -6.93
C ASP A 327 -17.31 4.46 -6.05
N GLY A 328 -16.96 4.32 -4.77
CA GLY A 328 -16.68 5.44 -3.88
C GLY A 328 -15.48 6.31 -4.29
N ILE A 329 -14.66 5.89 -5.25
CA ILE A 329 -13.68 6.75 -5.93
C ILE A 329 -14.37 7.71 -6.91
N VAL A 330 -15.25 7.20 -7.77
CA VAL A 330 -15.84 7.95 -8.89
C VAL A 330 -17.13 8.66 -8.48
N GLU A 331 -17.90 8.08 -7.57
CA GLU A 331 -19.16 8.61 -7.04
C GLU A 331 -18.97 9.59 -5.89
N ALA A 332 -17.74 9.76 -5.38
CA ALA A 332 -17.46 10.75 -4.32
C ALA A 332 -17.93 12.15 -4.74
N ARG A 333 -18.68 12.84 -3.86
CA ARG A 333 -19.38 14.10 -4.20
C ARG A 333 -18.84 15.33 -3.51
N ASP A 334 -18.59 16.39 -4.26
CA ASP A 334 -18.15 17.68 -3.70
C ASP A 334 -19.30 18.36 -2.91
N PRO A 335 -19.06 19.50 -2.21
CA PRO A 335 -20.11 20.23 -1.50
C PRO A 335 -21.28 20.71 -2.38
N HIS A 336 -21.10 20.74 -3.71
CA HIS A 336 -22.14 21.06 -4.69
C HIS A 336 -22.83 19.80 -5.25
N LYS A 337 -22.58 18.62 -4.68
CA LYS A 337 -23.08 17.31 -5.08
C LYS A 337 -22.62 16.85 -6.47
N LYS A 338 -21.49 17.38 -6.96
CA LYS A 338 -20.88 16.92 -8.20
C LYS A 338 -19.93 15.76 -7.92
N GLU A 339 -20.11 14.67 -8.65
CA GLU A 339 -19.24 13.49 -8.59
C GLU A 339 -17.81 13.80 -9.05
N PHE A 340 -16.84 13.10 -8.47
CA PHE A 340 -15.44 13.18 -8.87
C PHE A 340 -15.30 12.72 -10.32
N GLY A 341 -15.93 11.59 -10.66
CA GLY A 341 -16.05 11.05 -12.01
C GLY A 341 -14.81 10.30 -12.50
N LEU A 342 -15.05 9.33 -13.37
CA LEU A 342 -14.01 8.46 -13.95
C LEU A 342 -12.95 9.26 -14.72
N ASP A 343 -13.36 10.22 -15.53
CA ASP A 343 -12.45 11.06 -16.33
C ASP A 343 -11.39 11.75 -15.46
N ARG A 344 -11.80 12.35 -14.33
CA ARG A 344 -10.87 13.06 -13.42
C ARG A 344 -9.96 12.10 -12.68
N PHE A 345 -10.46 10.92 -12.33
CA PHE A 345 -9.67 9.86 -11.70
C PHE A 345 -8.55 9.37 -12.61
N VAL A 346 -8.88 9.02 -13.85
CA VAL A 346 -7.90 8.54 -14.82
C VAL A 346 -6.93 9.66 -15.21
N ASP A 347 -7.43 10.89 -15.45
CA ASP A 347 -6.59 12.06 -15.72
C ASP A 347 -5.57 12.35 -14.61
N PHE A 348 -5.95 12.12 -13.35
CA PHE A 348 -5.05 12.35 -12.22
C PHE A 348 -3.88 11.36 -12.27
N ILE A 349 -4.16 10.07 -12.48
CA ILE A 349 -3.15 9.03 -12.56
C ILE A 349 -2.20 9.30 -13.71
N ILE A 350 -2.74 9.62 -14.90
CA ILE A 350 -1.97 10.00 -16.09
C ILE A 350 -1.04 11.19 -15.82
N LYS A 351 -1.54 12.26 -15.18
CA LYS A 351 -0.72 13.46 -14.92
C LYS A 351 0.43 13.18 -13.97
N ARG A 352 0.25 12.29 -12.99
CA ARG A 352 1.28 11.94 -12.00
C ARG A 352 2.31 10.94 -12.50
N GLU A 353 1.95 10.12 -13.48
CA GLU A 353 2.91 9.34 -14.25
C GLU A 353 3.98 10.24 -14.88
N ALA A 354 3.57 11.36 -15.49
CA ALA A 354 4.48 12.31 -16.12
C ALA A 354 5.43 13.01 -15.14
N ASP A 355 5.11 13.03 -13.85
CA ASP A 355 5.96 13.61 -12.80
C ASP A 355 7.11 12.65 -12.39
N GLY A 356 7.12 11.41 -12.87
CA GLY A 356 8.12 10.39 -12.53
C GLY A 356 8.08 9.95 -11.07
N LEU A 357 6.91 10.07 -10.42
CA LEU A 357 6.72 9.64 -9.05
C LEU A 357 6.47 8.12 -8.97
N PRO A 358 6.98 7.43 -7.93
CA PRO A 358 6.64 6.03 -7.70
C PRO A 358 5.12 5.81 -7.61
N VAL A 359 4.64 4.66 -8.06
CA VAL A 359 3.23 4.24 -7.94
C VAL A 359 2.63 4.49 -6.54
N PRO A 360 3.27 4.08 -5.42
CA PRO A 360 2.72 4.34 -4.09
C PRO A 360 2.53 5.82 -3.77
N GLU A 361 3.42 6.68 -4.29
CA GLU A 361 3.29 8.13 -4.11
C GLU A 361 2.18 8.72 -4.98
N THR A 362 2.01 8.20 -6.19
CA THR A 362 0.90 8.56 -7.08
C THR A 362 -0.45 8.26 -6.44
N LEU A 363 -0.63 7.05 -5.90
CA LEU A 363 -1.86 6.64 -5.23
C LEU A 363 -2.11 7.43 -3.93
N ARG A 364 -1.08 7.68 -3.13
CA ARG A 364 -1.19 8.54 -1.94
C ARG A 364 -1.72 9.93 -2.29
N ARG A 365 -1.13 10.57 -3.31
CA ARG A 365 -1.55 11.90 -3.78
C ARG A 365 -2.97 11.88 -4.35
N LEU A 366 -3.35 10.81 -5.04
CA LEU A 366 -4.69 10.63 -5.60
C LEU A 366 -5.74 10.62 -4.49
N ILE A 367 -5.57 9.74 -3.51
CA ILE A 367 -6.45 9.64 -2.36
C ILE A 367 -6.52 10.97 -1.60
N HIS A 368 -5.38 11.63 -1.35
CA HIS A 368 -5.37 12.94 -0.67
C HIS A 368 -6.08 14.02 -1.49
N SER A 369 -5.97 13.98 -2.82
CA SER A 369 -6.69 14.90 -3.70
C SER A 369 -8.20 14.66 -3.68
N ILE A 370 -8.63 13.39 -3.64
CA ILE A 370 -10.05 13.02 -3.48
C ILE A 370 -10.55 13.54 -2.14
N LEU A 371 -9.87 13.22 -1.04
CA LEU A 371 -10.23 13.71 0.30
C LEU A 371 -10.30 15.24 0.36
N GLN A 372 -9.33 15.96 -0.20
CA GLN A 372 -9.35 17.43 -0.25
C GLN A 372 -10.55 17.97 -1.05
N HIS A 373 -10.87 17.35 -2.19
CA HIS A 373 -12.02 17.72 -3.01
C HIS A 373 -13.34 17.60 -2.24
N HIS A 374 -13.42 16.64 -1.31
CA HIS A 374 -14.60 16.33 -0.52
C HIS A 374 -14.55 16.88 0.91
N SER A 375 -13.73 17.91 1.17
CA SER A 375 -13.59 18.53 2.50
C SER A 375 -13.25 17.52 3.62
N GLY A 376 -12.52 16.46 3.27
CA GLY A 376 -12.06 15.41 4.19
C GLY A 376 -13.11 14.36 4.56
N ARG A 377 -14.22 14.26 3.83
CA ARG A 377 -15.29 13.27 4.08
C ARG A 377 -15.64 12.52 2.80
N LEU A 378 -15.66 11.20 2.87
CA LEU A 378 -16.23 10.34 1.84
C LEU A 378 -17.59 9.85 2.33
N ASP A 379 -18.51 9.67 1.39
CA ASP A 379 -19.84 9.11 1.66
C ASP A 379 -19.81 7.57 1.64
N ASP A 380 -18.81 6.98 0.98
CA ASP A 380 -18.55 5.54 0.91
C ASP A 380 -17.05 5.24 1.03
N ASP A 381 -16.68 3.96 1.09
CA ASP A 381 -15.29 3.54 0.98
C ASP A 381 -14.76 3.77 -0.45
N ALA A 382 -13.49 4.16 -0.55
CA ALA A 382 -12.83 4.50 -1.79
C ALA A 382 -11.53 3.72 -1.90
N THR A 383 -11.52 2.73 -2.79
CA THR A 383 -10.44 1.76 -2.94
C THR A 383 -9.92 1.76 -4.36
N VAL A 384 -8.60 1.69 -4.50
CA VAL A 384 -7.92 1.56 -5.78
C VAL A 384 -6.83 0.52 -5.67
N LEU A 385 -6.75 -0.35 -6.67
CA LEU A 385 -5.67 -1.32 -6.88
C LEU A 385 -5.12 -1.10 -8.29
N LEU A 386 -3.86 -0.70 -8.38
CA LEU A 386 -3.15 -0.42 -9.61
C LEU A 386 -2.08 -1.49 -9.82
N VAL A 387 -2.01 -2.05 -11.02
CA VAL A 387 -0.90 -2.89 -11.49
C VAL A 387 -0.24 -2.24 -12.69
N GLU A 388 1.08 -2.11 -12.67
CA GLU A 388 1.90 -1.68 -13.79
C GLU A 388 2.78 -2.86 -14.24
N TRP A 389 2.65 -3.30 -15.49
CA TRP A 389 3.44 -4.40 -16.02
C TRP A 389 4.62 -3.89 -16.83
N HIS A 390 5.85 -4.15 -16.39
CA HIS A 390 7.07 -3.66 -17.05
C HIS A 390 7.54 -4.53 -18.22
N GLY A 391 6.88 -5.66 -18.47
CA GLY A 391 7.26 -6.64 -19.49
C GLY A 391 7.89 -7.92 -18.92
N PRO A 392 8.25 -8.88 -19.79
CA PRO A 392 8.97 -10.09 -19.40
C PRO A 392 10.38 -9.79 -18.90
N PHE A 393 10.90 -10.67 -18.05
CA PHE A 393 12.29 -10.66 -17.59
C PHE A 393 13.29 -10.64 -18.77
N GLY A 394 14.09 -9.58 -18.96
CA GLY A 394 15.13 -9.50 -20.02
C GLY A 394 16.03 -8.24 -20.04
N ASP A 395 17.35 -8.48 -20.05
CA ASP A 395 18.62 -7.70 -20.25
C ASP A 395 18.73 -6.16 -20.05
N GLY A 396 17.64 -5.39 -20.03
CA GLY A 396 17.67 -3.94 -19.78
C GLY A 396 17.45 -3.54 -18.32
N THR A 397 17.44 -4.50 -17.40
CA THR A 397 16.80 -4.39 -16.09
C THR A 397 17.62 -3.68 -15.01
N ARG A 398 18.92 -3.44 -15.23
CA ARG A 398 19.79 -2.80 -14.22
C ARG A 398 19.56 -1.29 -14.05
N ASP A 399 19.04 -0.60 -15.05
CA ASP A 399 18.88 0.86 -15.00
C ASP A 399 17.52 1.33 -14.42
N ARG A 400 16.52 0.45 -14.33
CA ARG A 400 15.15 0.83 -13.92
C ARG A 400 14.88 0.79 -12.41
N LEU A 401 15.50 -0.13 -11.67
CA LEU A 401 15.35 -0.23 -10.21
C LEU A 401 15.99 0.92 -9.41
N GLN A 402 16.72 1.83 -10.07
CA GLN A 402 17.20 3.08 -9.45
C GLN A 402 16.19 4.24 -9.57
N GLN A 403 15.05 4.02 -10.25
CA GLN A 403 14.05 5.05 -10.54
C GLN A 403 12.64 4.73 -10.02
N THR A 404 12.36 3.48 -9.67
CA THR A 404 11.16 3.04 -8.93
C THR A 404 11.43 3.01 -7.44
#